data_AF-A0A2S1SUU6-F1
#
_entry.id   AF-A0A2S1SUU6-F1
#
_cell.length_a   1.000
_cell.length_b   1.000
_cell.length_c   1.000
_cell.angle_alpha   90.00
_cell.angle_beta   90.00
_cell.angle_gamma   90.00
#
_symmetry.space_group_name_H-M   'P 1'
#
loop_
_entity.id
_entity.type
_entity.pdbx_description
1 polymer ?
#
loop_
_entity_poly.entity_id
_entity_poly.type
_entity_poly.pdbx_seq_one_letter_code
_entity_poly.pdbx_strand_id
1 'polypeptide(L)'
;MMAGAAGAGGATGANGGDGLQGERRAGPLIITEDPTLLDDLLRLCAAAGAEPQVHHAVPEGRGGWDAAPLVLVGDDAAARCVGATRRRGVLLVGRDQDDPQVWRRAVEIGADCVLRLPDAEGWLVDRIADVAEGVGRPALTVGVIGGRGGAGASTLACALAVTAARGGRRTMLVDGDPLGGGLDVLLGGEQQAGRRWPDFAASRGRVAGGALEEALPSVHGLRVLSWDRGDSVTIPPEAMRSVLAAARRRGGVVVVDLPRRVDEGTAEALAQLDVGLLVVPGDLRAVAAARRVASTVRMVLGDLRVVVRGPWGSGLDEQWVAEALGLPLLGELPLETGLAADLDAGVPPGAGERDPLAGFCSAFWARAHTGGGAS
;
A
#
# COMPACT_ATOMS: atom_id res chain seq x y z
N MET A 1 -60.75 36.34 -44.12
CA MET A 1 -60.19 35.35 -45.07
C MET A 1 -59.59 34.24 -44.22
N MET A 2 -60.19 33.04 -44.26
CA MET A 2 -59.68 31.69 -43.88
C MET A 2 -58.62 31.61 -42.75
N ALA A 3 -58.77 30.93 -41.60
CA ALA A 3 -59.29 29.60 -41.23
C ALA A 3 -58.19 28.81 -40.47
N GLY A 4 -58.57 28.16 -39.36
CA GLY A 4 -57.88 27.01 -38.73
C GLY A 4 -56.62 27.29 -37.89
N ALA A 5 -56.31 26.61 -36.79
CA ALA A 5 -56.95 25.48 -36.12
C ALA A 5 -56.38 25.39 -34.68
N ALA A 6 -57.16 24.77 -33.81
CA ALA A 6 -56.87 24.49 -32.41
C ALA A 6 -55.83 23.37 -32.21
N GLY A 7 -55.15 23.40 -31.07
CA GLY A 7 -54.39 22.28 -30.51
C GLY A 7 -54.18 22.50 -29.02
N ALA A 8 -54.93 21.75 -28.20
CA ALA A 8 -54.87 21.76 -26.74
C ALA A 8 -53.93 20.66 -26.21
N GLY A 9 -53.42 20.87 -24.99
CA GLY A 9 -52.66 19.91 -24.18
C GLY A 9 -51.40 20.60 -23.64
N GLY A 10 -51.19 20.83 -22.35
CA GLY A 10 -51.66 20.12 -21.17
C GLY A 10 -50.42 19.61 -20.41
N ALA A 11 -50.35 19.96 -19.12
CA ALA A 11 -49.52 19.36 -18.08
C ALA A 11 -48.08 19.88 -17.84
N THR A 12 -47.97 20.63 -16.73
CA THR A 12 -47.01 20.46 -15.62
C THR A 12 -45.52 20.46 -15.92
N GLY A 13 -44.88 21.61 -15.67
CA GLY A 13 -43.45 21.71 -15.46
C GLY A 13 -43.05 21.10 -14.11
N ALA A 14 -42.39 19.96 -14.17
CA ALA A 14 -41.57 19.43 -13.09
C ALA A 14 -40.34 18.75 -13.74
N ASN A 15 -39.18 19.42 -13.75
CA ASN A 15 -37.89 18.75 -13.53
C ASN A 15 -36.68 19.70 -13.45
N GLY A 16 -35.70 19.29 -12.62
CA GLY A 16 -34.31 19.77 -12.61
C GLY A 16 -34.01 20.71 -11.44
N GLY A 17 -33.12 20.43 -10.49
CA GLY A 17 -31.90 19.63 -10.60
C GLY A 17 -31.67 18.70 -9.41
N ASP A 18 -31.39 17.47 -9.80
CA ASP A 18 -30.84 16.35 -9.07
C ASP A 18 -29.60 16.76 -8.25
N GLY A 19 -29.74 16.69 -6.93
CA GLY A 19 -28.64 16.90 -5.99
C GLY A 19 -27.83 15.61 -5.86
N LEU A 20 -26.60 15.63 -6.41
CA LEU A 20 -25.39 14.94 -5.93
C LEU A 20 -25.64 13.78 -4.95
N GLN A 21 -26.25 12.68 -5.41
CA GLN A 21 -26.10 11.39 -4.74
C GLN A 21 -24.79 10.81 -5.23
N GLY A 22 -23.74 10.96 -4.42
CA GLY A 22 -22.50 10.22 -4.64
C GLY A 22 -22.83 8.74 -4.83
N GLU A 23 -22.28 8.11 -5.86
CA GLU A 23 -22.47 6.70 -6.16
C GLU A 23 -22.26 5.89 -4.88
N ARG A 24 -23.36 5.36 -4.32
CA ARG A 24 -23.30 4.47 -3.16
C ARG A 24 -22.54 3.22 -3.60
N ARG A 25 -21.25 3.17 -3.26
CA ARG A 25 -20.42 1.98 -3.47
C ARG A 25 -21.10 0.78 -2.81
N ALA A 26 -21.26 -0.31 -3.56
CA ALA A 26 -21.77 -1.56 -3.01
C ALA A 26 -20.82 -2.06 -1.92
N GLY A 27 -21.34 -2.32 -0.73
CA GLY A 27 -20.59 -2.97 0.35
C GLY A 27 -20.42 -4.49 0.11
N PRO A 28 -19.80 -5.22 1.07
CA PRO A 28 -19.60 -6.66 0.96
C PRO A 28 -20.91 -7.42 0.70
N LEU A 29 -20.87 -8.48 -0.10
CA LEU A 29 -21.99 -9.38 -0.31
C LEU A 29 -21.85 -10.58 0.64
N ILE A 30 -22.88 -10.86 1.45
CA ILE A 30 -22.98 -12.04 2.31
C ILE A 30 -23.98 -13.01 1.69
N ILE A 31 -23.60 -14.28 1.56
CA ILE A 31 -24.47 -15.36 1.10
C ILE A 31 -24.47 -16.48 2.14
N THR A 32 -25.54 -16.59 2.95
CA THR A 32 -25.73 -17.67 3.92
C THR A 32 -27.20 -17.77 4.32
N GLU A 33 -27.65 -18.97 4.69
CA GLU A 33 -28.93 -19.24 5.35
C GLU A 33 -28.76 -19.54 6.84
N ASP A 34 -27.53 -19.79 7.33
CA ASP A 34 -27.26 -19.99 8.75
C ASP A 34 -27.41 -18.66 9.51
N PRO A 35 -28.45 -18.51 10.37
CA PRO A 35 -28.67 -17.27 11.11
C PRO A 35 -27.52 -16.95 12.07
N THR A 36 -26.83 -17.98 12.58
CA THR A 36 -25.74 -17.78 13.55
C THR A 36 -24.49 -17.27 12.86
N LEU A 37 -24.16 -17.82 11.69
CA LEU A 37 -23.07 -17.32 10.86
C LEU A 37 -23.40 -15.91 10.34
N LEU A 38 -24.64 -15.68 9.93
CA LEU A 38 -25.09 -14.37 9.49
C LEU A 38 -24.89 -13.30 10.57
N ASP A 39 -25.31 -13.56 11.82
CA ASP A 39 -25.14 -12.63 12.94
C ASP A 39 -23.66 -12.31 13.19
N ASP A 40 -22.78 -13.32 13.12
CA ASP A 40 -21.33 -13.09 13.23
C ASP A 40 -20.80 -12.22 12.09
N LEU A 41 -21.13 -12.54 10.84
CA LEU A 41 -20.68 -11.77 9.68
C LEU A 41 -21.18 -10.33 9.71
N LEU A 42 -22.44 -10.10 10.11
CA LEU A 42 -22.99 -8.76 10.30
C LEU A 42 -22.26 -7.99 11.40
N ARG A 43 -21.96 -8.62 12.53
CA ARG A 43 -21.15 -8.03 13.60
C ARG A 43 -19.75 -7.63 13.10
N LEU A 44 -19.09 -8.50 12.35
CA LEU A 44 -17.75 -8.22 11.79
C LEU A 44 -17.80 -7.11 10.74
N CYS A 45 -18.83 -7.06 9.89
CA CYS A 45 -19.05 -5.95 8.96
C CYS A 45 -19.26 -4.62 9.69
N ALA A 46 -20.08 -4.61 10.75
CA ALA A 46 -20.29 -3.42 11.56
C ALA A 46 -18.99 -2.95 12.25
N ALA A 47 -18.19 -3.87 12.79
CA ALA A 47 -16.87 -3.56 13.36
C ALA A 47 -15.91 -2.97 12.32
N ALA A 48 -16.04 -3.39 11.06
CA ALA A 48 -15.29 -2.86 9.93
C ALA A 48 -15.89 -1.57 9.31
N GLY A 49 -17.01 -1.06 9.83
CA GLY A 49 -17.69 0.11 9.26
C GLY A 49 -18.26 -0.12 7.86
N ALA A 50 -18.57 -1.37 7.51
CA ALA A 50 -19.10 -1.76 6.21
C ALA A 50 -20.59 -2.11 6.31
N GLU A 51 -21.40 -1.67 5.34
CA GLU A 51 -22.79 -2.08 5.19
C GLU A 51 -22.91 -3.22 4.16
N PRO A 52 -23.15 -4.47 4.57
CA PRO A 52 -23.21 -5.58 3.64
C PRO A 52 -24.59 -5.73 2.99
N GLN A 53 -24.61 -6.38 1.82
CA GLN A 53 -25.83 -6.89 1.20
C GLN A 53 -25.97 -8.37 1.57
N VAL A 54 -27.14 -8.79 2.04
CA VAL A 54 -27.37 -10.17 2.49
C VAL A 54 -28.30 -10.89 1.52
N HIS A 55 -27.89 -12.06 1.06
CA HIS A 55 -28.67 -12.95 0.22
C HIS A 55 -28.55 -14.40 0.70
N HIS A 56 -29.46 -15.27 0.26
CA HIS A 56 -29.40 -16.71 0.53
C HIS A 56 -28.86 -17.52 -0.66
N ALA A 57 -28.73 -16.87 -1.81
CA ALA A 57 -28.14 -17.39 -3.04
C ALA A 57 -27.50 -16.25 -3.84
N VAL A 58 -26.83 -16.58 -4.94
CA VAL A 58 -26.24 -15.58 -5.83
C VAL A 58 -27.34 -14.66 -6.37
N PRO A 59 -27.27 -13.32 -6.14
CA PRO A 59 -28.32 -12.40 -6.57
C PRO A 59 -28.46 -12.38 -8.09
N GLU A 60 -29.70 -12.33 -8.57
CA GLU A 60 -30.03 -12.26 -9.99
C GLU A 60 -29.69 -10.87 -10.56
N GLY A 61 -28.85 -10.84 -11.60
CA GLY A 61 -28.49 -9.61 -12.34
C GLY A 61 -26.99 -9.30 -12.40
N ARG A 62 -26.58 -8.60 -13.47
CA ARG A 62 -25.19 -8.12 -13.66
C ARG A 62 -24.90 -6.96 -12.71
N GLY A 63 -24.57 -7.25 -11.46
CA GLY A 63 -24.19 -6.23 -10.50
C GLY A 63 -24.02 -6.72 -9.07
N GLY A 64 -24.83 -7.67 -8.59
CA GLY A 64 -24.71 -8.12 -7.19
C GLY A 64 -23.40 -8.85 -6.92
N TRP A 65 -23.19 -9.99 -7.59
CA TRP A 65 -21.97 -10.79 -7.43
C TRP A 65 -20.73 -10.11 -8.01
N ASP A 66 -20.84 -9.51 -9.19
CA ASP A 66 -19.70 -8.95 -9.92
C ASP A 66 -19.27 -7.56 -9.41
N ALA A 67 -20.19 -6.73 -8.90
CA ALA A 67 -19.85 -5.40 -8.41
C ALA A 67 -19.53 -5.35 -6.91
N ALA A 68 -19.88 -6.40 -6.13
CA ALA A 68 -19.49 -6.48 -4.74
C ALA A 68 -17.96 -6.44 -4.62
N PRO A 69 -17.37 -5.64 -3.72
CA PRO A 69 -15.91 -5.57 -3.57
C PRO A 69 -15.35 -6.80 -2.82
N LEU A 70 -16.21 -7.52 -2.10
CA LEU A 70 -15.93 -8.76 -1.38
C LEU A 70 -17.21 -9.60 -1.30
N VAL A 71 -17.08 -10.91 -1.44
CA VAL A 71 -18.17 -11.88 -1.32
C VAL A 71 -17.82 -12.88 -0.22
N LEU A 72 -18.67 -12.96 0.80
CA LEU A 72 -18.58 -13.85 1.94
C LEU A 72 -19.64 -14.93 1.79
N VAL A 73 -19.22 -16.16 1.53
CA VAL A 73 -20.12 -17.30 1.31
C VAL A 73 -20.06 -18.21 2.52
N GLY A 74 -21.20 -18.50 3.13
CA GLY A 74 -21.32 -19.52 4.17
C GLY A 74 -21.10 -20.93 3.60
N ASP A 75 -20.48 -21.80 4.39
CA ASP A 75 -20.30 -23.22 4.05
C ASP A 75 -21.62 -23.93 3.70
N ASP A 76 -22.71 -23.50 4.33
CA ASP A 76 -24.10 -23.89 4.11
C ASP A 76 -24.65 -23.50 2.72
N ALA A 77 -24.23 -22.34 2.19
CA ALA A 77 -24.72 -21.79 0.94
C ALA A 77 -23.77 -22.01 -0.25
N ALA A 78 -22.58 -22.58 -0.03
CA ALA A 78 -21.55 -22.75 -1.05
C ALA A 78 -22.04 -23.52 -2.29
N ALA A 79 -22.84 -24.57 -2.10
CA ALA A 79 -23.39 -25.36 -3.21
C ALA A 79 -24.29 -24.53 -4.15
N ARG A 80 -24.95 -23.48 -3.63
CA ARG A 80 -25.81 -22.57 -4.41
C ARG A 80 -25.03 -21.49 -5.15
N CYS A 81 -23.73 -21.36 -4.88
CA CYS A 81 -22.84 -20.44 -5.57
C CYS A 81 -22.05 -21.12 -6.69
N VAL A 82 -22.21 -22.43 -6.88
CA VAL A 82 -21.58 -23.18 -7.97
C VAL A 82 -22.10 -22.66 -9.31
N GLY A 83 -21.18 -22.30 -10.20
CA GLY A 83 -21.50 -21.71 -11.51
C GLY A 83 -21.51 -20.18 -11.54
N ALA A 84 -21.34 -19.51 -10.39
CA ALA A 84 -21.07 -18.08 -10.34
C ALA A 84 -19.76 -17.73 -11.05
N THR A 85 -19.66 -16.51 -11.58
CA THR A 85 -18.46 -16.03 -12.28
C THR A 85 -17.26 -16.01 -11.34
N ARG A 86 -16.16 -16.66 -11.73
CA ARG A 86 -14.94 -16.66 -10.91
C ARG A 86 -14.32 -15.28 -10.84
N ARG A 87 -13.93 -14.89 -9.63
CA ARG A 87 -13.34 -13.58 -9.32
C ARG A 87 -12.53 -13.65 -8.03
N ARG A 88 -11.64 -12.69 -7.84
CA ARG A 88 -11.00 -12.45 -6.54
C ARG A 88 -11.98 -11.81 -5.56
N GLY A 89 -11.68 -11.96 -4.27
CA GLY A 89 -12.48 -11.50 -3.16
C GLY A 89 -13.67 -12.40 -2.87
N VAL A 90 -13.60 -13.71 -3.15
CA VAL A 90 -14.61 -14.69 -2.72
C VAL A 90 -14.03 -15.47 -1.56
N LEU A 91 -14.66 -15.44 -0.40
CA LEU A 91 -14.21 -16.12 0.82
C LEU A 91 -15.27 -17.10 1.27
N LEU A 92 -14.89 -18.35 1.52
CA LEU A 92 -15.75 -19.33 2.14
C LEU A 92 -15.59 -19.23 3.66
N VAL A 93 -16.68 -19.04 4.40
CA VAL A 93 -16.67 -18.88 5.86
C VAL A 93 -17.53 -19.96 6.48
N GLY A 94 -16.98 -20.64 7.48
CA GLY A 94 -17.70 -21.66 8.23
C GLY A 94 -17.25 -21.69 9.69
N ARG A 95 -17.85 -22.62 10.44
CA ARG A 95 -17.51 -22.86 11.85
C ARG A 95 -16.82 -24.20 12.07
N ASP A 96 -17.06 -25.17 11.19
CA ASP A 96 -16.45 -26.49 11.22
C ASP A 96 -15.64 -26.72 9.93
N GLN A 97 -14.37 -27.06 10.10
CA GLN A 97 -13.42 -27.29 9.00
C GLN A 97 -12.96 -28.75 8.91
N ASP A 98 -13.45 -29.60 9.82
CA ASP A 98 -13.16 -31.03 9.81
C ASP A 98 -14.00 -31.76 8.76
N ASP A 99 -14.94 -31.06 8.09
CA ASP A 99 -15.63 -31.53 6.89
C ASP A 99 -14.75 -31.38 5.63
N PRO A 100 -14.23 -32.48 5.05
CA PRO A 100 -13.40 -32.43 3.85
C PRO A 100 -14.14 -31.83 2.64
N GLN A 101 -15.48 -31.80 2.68
CA GLN A 101 -16.30 -31.24 1.61
C GLN A 101 -16.20 -29.70 1.54
N VAL A 102 -15.84 -29.01 2.63
CA VAL A 102 -15.69 -27.54 2.67
C VAL A 102 -14.60 -27.09 1.71
N TRP A 103 -13.44 -27.77 1.71
CA TRP A 103 -12.34 -27.49 0.79
C TRP A 103 -12.72 -27.73 -0.67
N ARG A 104 -13.49 -28.79 -0.95
CA ARG A 104 -13.98 -29.06 -2.31
C ARG A 104 -14.93 -27.96 -2.79
N ARG A 105 -15.89 -27.55 -1.95
CA ARG A 105 -16.83 -26.45 -2.23
C ARG A 105 -16.08 -25.14 -2.48
N ALA A 106 -15.06 -24.84 -1.69
CA ALA A 106 -14.21 -23.65 -1.88
C ALA A 106 -13.57 -23.62 -3.27
N VAL A 107 -13.02 -24.75 -3.71
CA VAL A 107 -12.43 -24.88 -5.05
C VAL A 107 -13.48 -24.74 -6.13
N GLU A 108 -14.67 -25.33 -5.96
CA GLU A 108 -15.77 -25.28 -6.94
C GLU A 108 -16.24 -23.83 -7.20
N ILE A 109 -16.44 -23.04 -6.15
CA ILE A 109 -16.86 -21.63 -6.25
C ILE A 109 -15.70 -20.67 -6.56
N GLY A 110 -14.45 -21.16 -6.52
CA GLY A 110 -13.26 -20.35 -6.75
C GLY A 110 -12.96 -19.37 -5.61
N ALA A 111 -13.19 -19.80 -4.37
CA ALA A 111 -12.84 -19.01 -3.19
C ALA A 111 -11.31 -18.84 -3.06
N ASP A 112 -10.88 -17.63 -2.70
CA ASP A 112 -9.48 -17.32 -2.43
C ASP A 112 -9.00 -17.96 -1.12
N CYS A 113 -9.90 -18.11 -0.15
CA CYS A 113 -9.60 -18.75 1.13
C CYS A 113 -10.83 -19.39 1.78
N VAL A 114 -10.55 -20.27 2.75
CA VAL A 114 -11.53 -20.84 3.68
C VAL A 114 -11.21 -20.30 5.07
N LEU A 115 -12.19 -19.72 5.74
CA LEU A 115 -12.06 -19.10 7.05
C LEU A 115 -12.93 -19.81 8.07
N ARG A 116 -12.35 -20.03 9.25
CA ARG A 116 -13.04 -20.61 10.41
C ARG A 116 -13.28 -19.53 11.45
N LEU A 117 -14.53 -19.32 11.84
CA LEU A 117 -14.88 -18.48 12.98
C LEU A 117 -14.95 -19.32 14.27
N PRO A 118 -14.49 -18.78 15.41
CA PRO A 118 -14.08 -17.38 15.64
C PRO A 118 -12.60 -17.07 15.34
N ASP A 119 -11.79 -18.07 14.98
CA ASP A 119 -10.33 -17.92 14.87
C ASP A 119 -9.87 -16.89 13.82
N ALA A 120 -10.64 -16.73 12.74
CA ALA A 120 -10.35 -15.80 11.66
C ALA A 120 -11.06 -14.43 11.78
N GLU A 121 -11.75 -14.13 12.90
CA GLU A 121 -12.52 -12.88 13.05
C GLU A 121 -11.69 -11.62 12.78
N GLY A 122 -10.52 -11.51 13.40
CA GLY A 122 -9.65 -10.34 13.24
C GLY A 122 -9.20 -10.14 11.80
N TRP A 123 -8.76 -11.21 11.14
CA TRP A 123 -8.37 -11.19 9.73
C TRP A 123 -9.55 -10.81 8.82
N LEU A 124 -10.75 -11.31 9.11
CA LEU A 124 -11.94 -11.03 8.31
C LEU A 124 -12.40 -9.57 8.47
N VAL A 125 -12.37 -9.02 9.69
CA VAL A 125 -12.62 -7.57 9.94
C VAL A 125 -11.61 -6.73 9.17
N ASP A 126 -10.33 -7.12 9.21
CA ASP A 126 -9.26 -6.49 8.42
C ASP A 126 -9.62 -6.50 6.94
N ARG A 127 -9.95 -7.66 6.39
CA ARG A 127 -10.29 -7.77 4.99
C ARG A 127 -11.54 -6.98 4.60
N ILE A 128 -12.58 -6.95 5.45
CA ILE A 128 -13.82 -6.21 5.19
C ILE A 128 -13.58 -4.70 5.18
N ALA A 129 -12.85 -4.14 6.15
CA ALA A 129 -12.65 -2.69 6.09
C ALA A 129 -11.67 -2.27 4.98
N ASP A 130 -10.80 -3.16 4.49
CA ASP A 130 -9.95 -2.83 3.34
C ASP A 130 -10.81 -2.59 2.10
N VAL A 131 -11.85 -3.40 1.89
CA VAL A 131 -12.77 -3.22 0.77
C VAL A 131 -13.76 -2.08 1.00
N ALA A 132 -14.16 -1.82 2.26
CA ALA A 132 -15.02 -0.69 2.61
C ALA A 132 -14.32 0.67 2.39
N GLU A 133 -13.03 0.78 2.73
CA GLU A 133 -12.20 1.96 2.45
C GLU A 133 -11.98 2.19 0.94
N GLY A 134 -12.20 1.15 0.12
CA GLY A 134 -12.31 1.23 -1.33
C GLY A 134 -11.35 0.32 -2.10
N VAL A 135 -11.81 -0.13 -3.27
CA VAL A 135 -11.13 -1.03 -4.22
C VAL A 135 -10.05 -0.32 -5.06
N GLY A 136 -9.28 0.59 -4.44
CA GLY A 136 -8.09 1.14 -5.10
C GLY A 136 -7.04 0.04 -5.29
N ARG A 137 -6.29 0.07 -6.40
CA ARG A 137 -5.05 -0.72 -6.47
C ARG A 137 -4.20 -0.37 -5.24
N PRO A 138 -3.59 -1.35 -4.55
CA PRO A 138 -2.68 -1.04 -3.46
C PRO A 138 -1.60 -0.09 -3.96
N ALA A 139 -1.14 0.81 -3.08
CA ALA A 139 -0.07 1.72 -3.41
C ALA A 139 1.19 0.93 -3.78
N LEU A 140 1.89 1.38 -4.82
CA LEU A 140 3.19 0.81 -5.15
C LEU A 140 4.16 1.12 -4.01
N THR A 141 4.68 0.07 -3.36
CA THR A 141 5.45 0.16 -2.12
C THR A 141 6.91 -0.13 -2.41
N VAL A 142 7.76 0.88 -2.21
CA VAL A 142 9.18 0.86 -2.55
C VAL A 142 10.00 0.98 -1.27
N GLY A 143 10.79 -0.04 -0.96
CA GLY A 143 11.75 0.04 0.15
C GLY A 143 13.11 0.53 -0.34
N VAL A 144 13.80 1.35 0.44
CA VAL A 144 15.16 1.80 0.16
C VAL A 144 16.07 1.40 1.32
N ILE A 145 17.17 0.72 1.01
CA ILE A 145 18.11 0.18 2.00
C ILE A 145 19.54 0.56 1.61
N GLY A 146 20.36 0.96 2.58
CA GLY A 146 21.78 1.20 2.33
C GLY A 146 22.60 -0.10 2.31
N GLY A 147 23.50 -0.26 1.34
CA GLY A 147 24.52 -1.32 1.38
C GLY A 147 25.55 -1.11 2.49
N ARG A 148 25.73 0.15 2.93
CA ARG A 148 26.55 0.55 4.08
C ARG A 148 26.02 1.81 4.77
N GLY A 149 26.64 2.19 5.89
CA GLY A 149 26.42 3.49 6.53
C GLY A 149 26.78 4.65 5.58
N GLY A 150 25.92 5.66 5.51
CA GLY A 150 26.11 6.83 4.64
C GLY A 150 26.03 6.51 3.13
N ALA A 151 25.31 5.44 2.75
CA ALA A 151 25.15 5.10 1.34
C ALA A 151 24.29 6.12 0.57
N GLY A 152 23.36 6.80 1.25
CA GLY A 152 22.38 7.72 0.65
C GLY A 152 20.96 7.14 0.53
N ALA A 153 20.62 6.11 1.31
CA ALA A 153 19.29 5.46 1.27
C ALA A 153 18.17 6.44 1.65
N SER A 154 18.25 7.09 2.82
CA SER A 154 17.30 8.08 3.29
C SER A 154 17.13 9.25 2.32
N THR A 155 18.23 9.72 1.73
CA THR A 155 18.23 10.77 0.69
C THR A 155 17.46 10.33 -0.55
N LEU A 156 17.72 9.12 -1.07
CA LEU A 156 16.99 8.58 -2.21
C LEU A 156 15.52 8.34 -1.87
N ALA A 157 15.21 7.85 -0.67
CA ALA A 157 13.84 7.65 -0.21
C ALA A 157 13.05 8.97 -0.22
N CYS A 158 13.64 10.05 0.33
CA CYS A 158 13.07 11.39 0.28
C CYS A 158 12.87 11.86 -1.17
N ALA A 159 13.89 11.74 -2.02
CA ALA A 159 13.81 12.19 -3.41
C ALA A 159 12.76 11.45 -4.23
N LEU A 160 12.62 10.14 -4.03
CA LEU A 160 11.57 9.33 -4.64
C LEU A 160 10.18 9.82 -4.23
N ALA A 161 9.98 10.06 -2.94
CA ALA A 161 8.70 10.51 -2.40
C ALA A 161 8.35 11.94 -2.86
N VAL A 162 9.28 12.89 -2.74
CA VAL A 162 9.10 14.28 -3.20
C VAL A 162 8.79 14.34 -4.70
N THR A 163 9.54 13.57 -5.51
CA THR A 163 9.31 13.50 -6.96
C THR A 163 7.94 12.91 -7.30
N ALA A 164 7.49 11.88 -6.57
CA ALA A 164 6.16 11.30 -6.78
C ALA A 164 5.04 12.28 -6.41
N ALA A 165 5.17 12.96 -5.27
CA ALA A 165 4.20 13.95 -4.79
C ALA A 165 4.09 15.13 -5.77
N ARG A 166 5.22 15.66 -6.25
CA ARG A 166 5.26 16.71 -7.29
C ARG A 166 4.60 16.25 -8.59
N GLY A 167 4.71 14.97 -8.92
CA GLY A 167 4.00 14.33 -10.04
C GLY A 167 2.49 14.12 -9.81
N GLY A 168 1.91 14.69 -8.74
CA GLY A 168 0.48 14.64 -8.43
C GLY A 168 0.01 13.32 -7.81
N ARG A 169 0.93 12.48 -7.33
CA ARG A 169 0.59 11.16 -6.76
C ARG A 169 0.38 11.27 -5.26
N ARG A 170 -0.66 10.59 -4.77
CA ARG A 170 -0.77 10.29 -3.33
C ARG A 170 0.51 9.59 -2.89
N THR A 171 1.20 10.17 -1.93
CA THR A 171 2.54 9.73 -1.53
C THR A 171 2.67 9.71 -0.02
N MET A 172 3.16 8.59 0.50
CA MET A 172 3.56 8.46 1.90
C MET A 172 5.04 8.06 1.98
N LEU A 173 5.77 8.68 2.89
CA LEU A 173 7.14 8.33 3.25
C LEU A 173 7.16 7.79 4.68
N VAL A 174 7.70 6.60 4.87
CA VAL A 174 7.76 5.92 6.17
C VAL A 174 9.22 5.70 6.56
N ASP A 175 9.59 6.17 7.73
CA ASP A 175 10.94 6.07 8.31
C ASP A 175 11.07 4.80 9.15
N GLY A 176 11.64 3.74 8.60
CA GLY A 176 11.86 2.48 9.32
C GLY A 176 13.10 2.46 10.19
N ASP A 177 13.96 3.48 10.17
CA ASP A 177 15.24 3.47 10.90
C ASP A 177 15.16 4.33 12.18
N PRO A 178 14.98 3.72 13.37
CA PRO A 178 14.98 4.45 14.65
C PRO A 178 16.23 5.27 14.92
N LEU A 179 17.35 4.94 14.27
CA LEU A 179 18.65 5.58 14.50
C LEU A 179 19.03 6.53 13.36
N GLY A 180 18.12 6.80 12.42
CA GLY A 180 18.36 7.62 11.22
C GLY A 180 18.30 9.13 11.45
N GLY A 181 17.86 9.59 12.62
CA GLY A 181 17.73 11.01 12.96
C GLY A 181 16.41 11.67 12.50
N GLY A 182 15.52 10.90 11.89
CA GLY A 182 14.20 11.35 11.44
C GLY A 182 14.21 11.91 10.01
N LEU A 183 13.48 11.26 9.10
CA LEU A 183 13.24 11.77 7.74
C LEU A 183 12.57 13.14 7.70
N ASP A 184 11.84 13.53 8.75
CA ASP A 184 11.23 14.85 8.81
C ASP A 184 12.27 15.99 8.82
N VAL A 185 13.47 15.77 9.34
CA VAL A 185 14.59 16.73 9.25
C VAL A 185 15.07 16.89 7.80
N LEU A 186 15.25 15.80 7.08
CA LEU A 186 15.67 15.83 5.67
C LEU A 186 14.66 16.55 4.77
N LEU A 187 13.40 16.63 5.21
CA LEU A 187 12.33 17.32 4.51
C LEU A 187 12.08 18.75 5.04
N GLY A 188 12.75 19.20 6.10
CA GLY A 188 12.47 20.48 6.76
C GLY A 188 11.06 20.54 7.38
N GLY A 189 10.53 19.38 7.80
CA GLY A 189 9.18 19.19 8.32
C GLY A 189 9.12 18.92 9.82
N GLU A 190 10.21 19.07 10.56
CA GLU A 190 10.32 18.70 11.98
C GLU A 190 9.37 19.50 12.89
N GLN A 191 8.95 20.69 12.47
CA GLN A 191 7.97 21.51 13.20
C GLN A 191 6.51 21.23 12.82
N GLN A 192 6.28 20.35 11.83
CA GLN A 192 4.94 20.06 11.35
C GLN A 192 4.18 19.16 12.34
N ALA A 193 2.99 19.62 12.73
CA ALA A 193 2.08 18.89 13.59
C ALA A 193 1.63 17.58 12.95
N GLY A 194 1.43 16.57 13.79
CA GLY A 194 0.98 15.24 13.39
C GLY A 194 1.67 14.13 14.20
N ARG A 195 1.12 12.93 14.12
CA ARG A 195 1.61 11.75 14.86
C ARG A 195 2.94 11.25 14.30
N ARG A 196 3.77 10.69 15.19
CA ARG A 196 5.06 10.06 14.90
C ARG A 196 5.03 8.59 15.38
N TRP A 197 6.10 7.84 15.12
CA TRP A 197 6.16 6.41 15.50
C TRP A 197 5.73 6.08 16.93
N PRO A 198 6.13 6.84 17.97
CA PRO A 198 5.72 6.51 19.34
C PRO A 198 4.21 6.53 19.56
N ASP A 199 3.45 7.36 18.82
CA ASP A 199 1.99 7.40 18.89
C ASP A 199 1.33 6.14 18.32
N PHE A 200 1.99 5.48 17.37
CA PHE A 200 1.51 4.24 16.73
C PHE A 200 2.06 2.98 17.40
N ALA A 201 3.25 3.05 18.00
CA ALA A 201 3.83 1.94 18.75
C ALA A 201 3.03 1.62 20.02
N ALA A 202 2.37 2.64 20.61
CA ALA A 202 1.51 2.48 21.78
C ALA A 202 0.10 1.98 21.45
N SER A 203 -0.35 2.13 20.19
CA SER A 203 -1.68 1.69 19.76
C SER A 203 -1.71 0.18 19.49
N ARG A 204 -2.61 -0.55 20.15
CA ARG A 204 -2.91 -1.94 19.82
C ARG A 204 -4.03 -1.99 18.78
N GLY A 205 -3.83 -2.77 17.73
CA GLY A 205 -4.85 -3.05 16.72
C GLY A 205 -4.69 -2.26 15.42
N ARG A 206 -5.70 -2.41 14.56
CA ARG A 206 -5.70 -1.90 13.19
C ARG A 206 -5.69 -0.37 13.15
N VAL A 207 -4.88 0.19 12.26
CA VAL A 207 -4.94 1.59 11.87
C VAL A 207 -5.77 1.71 10.59
N ALA A 208 -6.82 2.54 10.54
CA ALA A 208 -7.58 2.82 9.32
C ALA A 208 -6.76 3.69 8.33
N GLY A 209 -6.90 3.47 7.02
CA GLY A 209 -6.01 4.06 6.01
C GLY A 209 -6.15 5.58 5.89
N GLY A 210 -7.40 6.08 5.88
CA GLY A 210 -7.68 7.51 5.91
C GLY A 210 -7.24 8.18 7.21
N ALA A 211 -7.49 7.52 8.34
CA ALA A 211 -7.10 8.03 9.66
C ALA A 211 -5.58 8.11 9.82
N LEU A 212 -4.82 7.16 9.25
CA LEU A 212 -3.36 7.26 9.18
C LEU A 212 -2.95 8.53 8.42
N GLU A 213 -3.44 8.69 7.20
CA GLU A 213 -3.06 9.80 6.32
C GLU A 213 -3.36 11.18 6.95
N GLU A 214 -4.51 11.32 7.60
CA GLU A 214 -4.93 12.55 8.28
C GLU A 214 -4.11 12.82 9.55
N ALA A 215 -3.69 11.78 10.26
CA ALA A 215 -2.91 11.91 11.48
C ALA A 215 -1.44 12.29 11.21
N LEU A 216 -0.92 12.02 10.02
CA LEU A 216 0.48 12.27 9.69
C LEU A 216 0.75 13.72 9.25
N PRO A 217 1.93 14.26 9.58
CA PRO A 217 2.42 15.52 9.01
C PRO A 217 2.32 15.54 7.49
N SER A 218 1.94 16.70 6.96
CA SER A 218 2.01 16.99 5.52
C SER A 218 3.18 17.91 5.22
N VAL A 219 4.06 17.46 4.33
CA VAL A 219 5.30 18.15 3.95
C VAL A 219 5.48 17.97 2.45
N HIS A 220 5.75 19.04 1.69
CA HIS A 220 6.00 18.97 0.23
C HIS A 220 4.96 18.17 -0.58
N GLY A 221 3.69 18.18 -0.16
CA GLY A 221 2.61 17.43 -0.83
C GLY A 221 2.57 15.93 -0.55
N LEU A 222 3.41 15.41 0.35
CA LEU A 222 3.37 14.03 0.86
C LEU A 222 2.99 13.97 2.34
N ARG A 223 2.66 12.75 2.80
CA ARG A 223 2.54 12.41 4.23
C ARG A 223 3.79 11.71 4.72
N VAL A 224 4.22 12.01 5.94
CA VAL A 224 5.48 11.47 6.49
C VAL A 224 5.22 10.83 7.85
N LEU A 225 5.54 9.55 7.99
CA LEU A 225 5.68 8.93 9.31
C LEU A 225 7.16 8.86 9.65
N SER A 226 7.59 9.70 10.59
CA SER A 226 8.96 9.75 11.09
C SER A 226 9.02 9.50 12.60
N TRP A 227 10.23 9.55 13.14
CA TRP A 227 10.50 9.49 14.57
C TRP A 227 10.35 10.87 15.19
N ASP A 228 9.91 10.91 16.45
CA ASP A 228 9.96 12.12 17.25
C ASP A 228 11.40 12.34 17.78
N ARG A 229 11.55 13.14 18.83
CA ARG A 229 12.83 13.39 19.51
C ARG A 229 12.89 12.73 20.89
N GLY A 230 12.02 11.76 21.15
CA GLY A 230 11.98 11.01 22.40
C GLY A 230 12.96 9.83 22.41
N ASP A 231 12.89 9.03 23.48
CA ASP A 231 13.82 7.91 23.72
C ASP A 231 13.39 6.59 23.05
N SER A 232 12.26 6.58 22.32
CA SER A 232 11.77 5.36 21.67
C SER A 232 12.67 5.01 20.48
N VAL A 233 13.17 3.78 20.46
CA VAL A 233 14.09 3.29 19.41
C VAL A 233 13.66 1.94 18.83
N THR A 234 12.43 1.52 19.07
CA THR A 234 11.92 0.22 18.61
C THR A 234 10.54 0.37 17.98
N ILE A 235 10.33 -0.30 16.85
CA ILE A 235 9.01 -0.44 16.23
C ILE A 235 8.52 -1.86 16.54
N PRO A 236 7.41 -2.03 17.30
CA PRO A 236 6.79 -3.33 17.44
C PRO A 236 6.40 -3.91 16.06
N PRO A 237 6.63 -5.20 15.78
CA PRO A 237 6.33 -5.79 14.46
C PRO A 237 4.87 -5.58 14.04
N GLU A 238 3.93 -5.70 14.97
CA GLU A 238 2.50 -5.46 14.74
C GLU A 238 2.19 -4.02 14.31
N ALA A 239 2.92 -3.04 14.87
CA ALA A 239 2.78 -1.63 14.53
C ALA A 239 3.28 -1.37 13.11
N MET A 240 4.46 -1.90 12.76
CA MET A 240 4.98 -1.83 11.37
C MET A 240 4.00 -2.47 10.38
N ARG A 241 3.51 -3.68 10.71
CA ARG A 241 2.54 -4.40 9.89
C ARG A 241 1.29 -3.56 9.63
N SER A 242 0.68 -3.05 10.70
CA SER A 242 -0.58 -2.29 10.64
C SER A 242 -0.43 -0.96 9.92
N VAL A 243 0.66 -0.23 10.17
CA VAL A 243 0.95 1.06 9.52
C VAL A 243 1.16 0.87 8.02
N LEU A 244 1.99 -0.09 7.59
CA LEU A 244 2.24 -0.29 6.17
C LEU A 244 1.01 -0.84 5.45
N ALA A 245 0.26 -1.75 6.07
CA ALA A 245 -1.01 -2.21 5.53
C ALA A 245 -1.96 -1.02 5.31
N ALA A 246 -2.03 -0.09 6.26
CA ALA A 246 -2.82 1.13 6.15
C ALA A 246 -2.31 2.12 5.11
N ALA A 247 -1.00 2.36 5.05
CA ALA A 247 -0.36 3.27 4.10
C ALA A 247 -0.62 2.85 2.65
N ARG A 248 -0.60 1.52 2.41
CA ARG A 248 -0.80 0.91 1.10
C ARG A 248 -2.25 0.97 0.61
N ARG A 249 -3.21 1.26 1.49
CA ARG A 249 -4.61 1.45 1.06
C ARG A 249 -4.76 2.74 0.27
N ARG A 250 -5.82 2.80 -0.54
CA ARG A 250 -6.22 3.98 -1.33
C ARG A 250 -5.29 4.35 -2.49
N GLY A 251 -4.34 3.48 -2.84
CA GLY A 251 -3.45 3.66 -3.99
C GLY A 251 -2.40 4.76 -3.81
N GLY A 252 -1.72 5.11 -4.91
CA GLY A 252 -0.58 6.02 -4.90
C GLY A 252 0.75 5.27 -4.73
N VAL A 253 1.69 5.87 -3.99
CA VAL A 253 2.99 5.27 -3.69
C VAL A 253 3.30 5.37 -2.19
N VAL A 254 4.00 4.35 -1.69
CA VAL A 254 4.58 4.34 -0.34
C VAL A 254 6.06 4.10 -0.50
N VAL A 255 6.88 5.01 0.03
CA VAL A 255 8.33 4.84 0.10
C VAL A 255 8.71 4.54 1.54
N VAL A 256 9.49 3.48 1.77
CA VAL A 256 9.92 3.06 3.10
C VAL A 256 11.44 3.14 3.16
N ASP A 257 11.98 4.03 3.99
CA ASP A 257 13.41 4.03 4.31
C ASP A 257 13.67 2.94 5.35
N LEU A 258 14.57 2.00 5.07
CA LEU A 258 14.74 0.81 5.90
C LEU A 258 16.15 0.73 6.48
N PRO A 259 16.29 0.29 7.74
CA PRO A 259 17.58 0.03 8.34
C PRO A 259 18.23 -1.18 7.66
N ARG A 260 19.56 -1.28 7.76
CA ARG A 260 20.33 -2.38 7.15
C ARG A 260 20.21 -3.70 7.91
N ARG A 261 19.88 -3.61 9.21
CA ARG A 261 19.69 -4.77 10.07
C ARG A 261 18.24 -5.20 9.92
N VAL A 262 18.04 -6.43 9.45
CA VAL A 262 16.70 -7.03 9.39
C VAL A 262 16.38 -7.62 10.76
N ASP A 263 15.58 -6.89 11.53
CA ASP A 263 14.88 -7.40 12.71
C ASP A 263 13.43 -7.78 12.35
N GLU A 264 12.62 -8.15 13.35
CA GLU A 264 11.23 -8.57 13.13
C GLU A 264 10.38 -7.45 12.49
N GLY A 265 10.53 -6.20 12.95
CA GLY A 265 9.83 -5.05 12.35
C GLY A 265 10.25 -4.81 10.90
N THR A 266 11.54 -4.87 10.61
CA THR A 266 12.06 -4.73 9.24
C THR A 266 11.57 -5.88 8.35
N ALA A 267 11.46 -7.11 8.87
CA ALA A 267 10.92 -8.24 8.14
C ALA A 267 9.44 -8.03 7.76
N GLU A 268 8.62 -7.48 8.67
CA GLU A 268 7.24 -7.08 8.39
C GLU A 268 7.14 -6.02 7.30
N ALA A 269 8.10 -5.09 7.27
CA ALA A 269 8.16 -4.09 6.21
C ALA A 269 8.53 -4.71 4.86
N LEU A 270 9.59 -5.53 4.83
CA LEU A 270 10.06 -6.23 3.64
C LEU A 270 8.98 -7.11 3.01
N ALA A 271 8.17 -7.80 3.83
CA ALA A 271 7.08 -8.66 3.37
C ALA A 271 5.95 -7.89 2.64
N GLN A 272 5.90 -6.56 2.80
CA GLN A 272 4.87 -5.70 2.23
C GLN A 272 5.38 -4.80 1.08
N LEU A 273 6.66 -4.89 0.73
CA LEU A 273 7.23 -4.15 -0.39
C LEU A 273 6.91 -4.85 -1.72
N ASP A 274 6.69 -4.04 -2.76
CA ASP A 274 6.60 -4.53 -4.13
C ASP A 274 8.01 -4.56 -4.78
N VAL A 275 8.88 -3.63 -4.41
CA VAL A 275 10.27 -3.54 -4.90
C VAL A 275 11.20 -2.94 -3.84
N GLY A 276 12.42 -3.45 -3.76
CA GLY A 276 13.48 -2.95 -2.89
C GLY A 276 14.63 -2.35 -3.69
N LEU A 277 15.18 -1.23 -3.21
CA LEU A 277 16.33 -0.56 -3.79
C LEU A 277 17.50 -0.61 -2.81
N LEU A 278 18.56 -1.31 -3.19
CA LEU A 278 19.80 -1.39 -2.41
C LEU A 278 20.80 -0.33 -2.91
N VAL A 279 21.03 0.71 -2.13
CA VAL A 279 21.96 1.80 -2.47
C VAL A 279 23.40 1.43 -2.12
N VAL A 280 24.28 1.30 -3.10
CA VAL A 280 25.64 0.79 -2.93
C VAL A 280 26.66 1.77 -3.52
N PRO A 281 27.48 2.42 -2.67
CA PRO A 281 28.64 3.18 -3.13
C PRO A 281 29.64 2.31 -3.91
N GLY A 282 30.28 2.88 -4.94
CA GLY A 282 31.21 2.23 -5.85
C GLY A 282 32.58 1.91 -5.26
N ASP A 283 32.63 1.40 -4.02
CA ASP A 283 33.85 1.01 -3.33
C ASP A 283 33.79 -0.45 -2.84
N LEU A 284 34.93 -1.17 -2.85
CA LEU A 284 34.96 -2.62 -2.55
C LEU A 284 34.37 -2.95 -1.16
N ARG A 285 34.57 -2.07 -0.17
CA ARG A 285 34.07 -2.30 1.20
C ARG A 285 32.55 -2.16 1.25
N ALA A 286 32.00 -1.18 0.54
CA ALA A 286 30.56 -1.02 0.37
C ALA A 286 29.93 -2.24 -0.31
N VAL A 287 30.55 -2.76 -1.37
CA VAL A 287 30.07 -3.96 -2.06
C VAL A 287 30.10 -5.19 -1.14
N ALA A 288 31.19 -5.39 -0.38
CA ALA A 288 31.28 -6.48 0.58
C ALA A 288 30.22 -6.39 1.69
N ALA A 289 29.93 -5.18 2.19
CA ALA A 289 28.86 -4.96 3.17
C ALA A 289 27.47 -5.20 2.54
N ALA A 290 27.25 -4.66 1.33
CA ALA A 290 26.00 -4.79 0.59
C ALA A 290 25.66 -6.25 0.27
N ARG A 291 26.66 -7.11 0.00
CA ARG A 291 26.44 -8.56 -0.18
C ARG A 291 25.73 -9.21 1.01
N ARG A 292 26.10 -8.82 2.24
CA ARG A 292 25.48 -9.34 3.46
C ARG A 292 24.04 -8.84 3.59
N VAL A 293 23.83 -7.54 3.40
CA VAL A 293 22.49 -6.93 3.43
C VAL A 293 21.57 -7.56 2.39
N ALA A 294 22.03 -7.67 1.13
CA ALA A 294 21.29 -8.31 0.04
C ALA A 294 20.92 -9.76 0.37
N SER A 295 21.84 -10.54 0.95
CA SER A 295 21.57 -11.93 1.30
C SER A 295 20.42 -12.08 2.29
N THR A 296 20.34 -11.19 3.29
CA THR A 296 19.27 -11.21 4.29
C THR A 296 17.95 -10.69 3.72
N VAL A 297 17.98 -9.59 2.96
CA VAL A 297 16.78 -8.98 2.38
C VAL A 297 16.10 -9.91 1.38
N ARG A 298 16.86 -10.61 0.53
CA ARG A 298 16.32 -11.57 -0.45
C ARG A 298 15.69 -12.83 0.16
N MET A 299 15.85 -13.06 1.47
CA MET A 299 15.11 -14.13 2.13
C MET A 299 13.61 -13.83 2.24
N VAL A 300 13.23 -12.55 2.14
CA VAL A 300 11.85 -12.07 2.29
C VAL A 300 11.36 -11.40 1.01
N LEU A 301 12.19 -10.54 0.40
CA LEU A 301 11.81 -9.74 -0.76
C LEU A 301 12.30 -10.34 -2.08
N GLY A 302 11.37 -10.61 -2.99
CA GLY A 302 11.66 -11.22 -4.30
C GLY A 302 12.28 -10.28 -5.34
N ASP A 303 11.86 -9.00 -5.37
CA ASP A 303 12.38 -8.00 -6.30
C ASP A 303 13.26 -6.98 -5.56
N LEU A 304 14.57 -7.26 -5.54
CA LEU A 304 15.60 -6.36 -5.00
C LEU A 304 16.53 -5.92 -6.13
N ARG A 305 16.67 -4.61 -6.32
CA ARG A 305 17.49 -4.00 -7.39
C ARG A 305 18.60 -3.16 -6.79
N VAL A 306 19.75 -3.14 -7.43
CA VAL A 306 20.87 -2.30 -6.98
C VAL A 306 20.81 -0.92 -7.61
N VAL A 307 21.01 0.09 -6.78
CA VAL A 307 21.24 1.47 -7.17
C VAL A 307 22.66 1.82 -6.76
N VAL A 308 23.51 2.13 -7.73
CA VAL A 308 24.93 2.38 -7.45
C VAL A 308 25.22 3.86 -7.34
N ARG A 309 26.29 4.23 -6.62
CA ARG A 309 26.66 5.64 -6.44
C ARG A 309 28.18 5.81 -6.53
N GLY A 310 28.62 6.72 -7.38
CA GLY A 310 30.02 7.14 -7.44
C GLY A 310 30.49 7.96 -6.20
N PRO A 311 31.78 8.33 -6.17
CA PRO A 311 32.80 8.02 -7.15
C PRO A 311 33.23 6.54 -7.13
N TRP A 312 33.74 6.07 -8.25
CA TRP A 312 34.16 4.68 -8.46
C TRP A 312 35.59 4.42 -7.96
N GLY A 313 35.77 3.30 -7.27
CA GLY A 313 37.10 2.74 -7.03
C GLY A 313 37.77 2.30 -8.33
N SER A 314 39.10 2.16 -8.30
CA SER A 314 39.86 1.75 -9.49
C SER A 314 39.37 0.39 -10.03
N GLY A 315 38.99 0.36 -11.31
CA GLY A 315 38.52 -0.85 -11.99
C GLY A 315 37.10 -1.29 -11.62
N LEU A 316 36.32 -0.43 -10.95
CA LEU A 316 34.92 -0.68 -10.63
C LEU A 316 34.02 0.15 -11.53
N ASP A 317 32.92 -0.46 -11.95
CA ASP A 317 31.80 0.20 -12.63
C ASP A 317 30.47 -0.35 -12.10
N GLU A 318 29.35 0.19 -12.60
CA GLU A 318 28.01 -0.16 -12.20
C GLU A 318 27.64 -1.62 -12.48
N GLN A 319 28.15 -2.18 -13.59
CA GLN A 319 27.88 -3.54 -14.02
C GLN A 319 28.58 -4.52 -13.09
N TRP A 320 29.85 -4.28 -12.78
CA TRP A 320 30.63 -5.08 -11.86
C TRP A 320 29.98 -5.16 -10.48
N VAL A 321 29.45 -4.04 -9.95
CA VAL A 321 28.76 -4.03 -8.65
C VAL A 321 27.48 -4.88 -8.69
N ALA A 322 26.69 -4.75 -9.76
CA ALA A 322 25.47 -5.54 -9.93
C ALA A 322 25.75 -7.04 -10.05
N GLU A 323 26.76 -7.42 -10.84
CA GLU A 323 27.24 -8.80 -10.98
C GLU A 323 27.76 -9.37 -9.67
N ALA A 324 28.59 -8.60 -8.94
CA ALA A 324 29.14 -9.03 -7.65
C ALA A 324 28.07 -9.28 -6.57
N LEU A 325 26.92 -8.59 -6.68
CA LEU A 325 25.77 -8.77 -5.78
C LEU A 325 24.76 -9.81 -6.31
N GLY A 326 24.81 -10.13 -7.60
CA GLY A 326 23.81 -10.93 -8.29
C GLY A 326 22.43 -10.28 -8.25
N LEU A 327 22.36 -8.97 -8.47
CA LEU A 327 21.12 -8.17 -8.45
C LEU A 327 20.93 -7.42 -9.77
N PRO A 328 19.68 -7.21 -10.23
CA PRO A 328 19.40 -6.32 -11.35
C PRO A 328 19.86 -4.89 -11.07
N LEU A 329 20.61 -4.31 -12.01
CA LEU A 329 21.01 -2.90 -11.96
C LEU A 329 19.82 -2.01 -12.32
N LEU A 330 19.41 -1.11 -11.41
CA LEU A 330 18.43 -0.08 -11.71
C LEU A 330 19.06 1.11 -12.43
N GLY A 331 20.25 1.52 -11.98
CA GLY A 331 21.01 2.64 -12.52
C GLY A 331 21.98 3.25 -11.50
N GLU A 332 22.75 4.22 -11.97
CA GLU A 332 23.65 5.03 -11.15
C GLU A 332 22.95 6.29 -10.65
N LEU A 333 23.10 6.58 -9.34
CA LEU A 333 22.65 7.83 -8.74
C LEU A 333 23.58 8.96 -9.19
N PRO A 334 23.02 10.03 -9.78
CA PRO A 334 23.81 11.17 -10.17
C PRO A 334 24.34 11.90 -8.94
N LEU A 335 25.54 12.47 -9.08
CA LEU A 335 26.12 13.34 -8.07
C LEU A 335 25.48 14.72 -8.14
N GLU A 336 24.97 15.19 -7.00
CA GLU A 336 24.48 16.56 -6.83
C GLU A 336 25.37 17.32 -5.85
N THR A 337 26.16 18.26 -6.37
CA THR A 337 27.13 19.02 -5.57
C THR A 337 26.47 20.01 -4.61
N GLY A 338 25.29 20.54 -4.95
CA GLY A 338 24.54 21.50 -4.14
C GLY A 338 23.71 20.87 -3.01
N LEU A 339 23.50 19.56 -3.04
CA LEU A 339 22.51 18.89 -2.19
C LEU A 339 22.73 19.12 -0.68
N ALA A 340 23.98 19.19 -0.22
CA ALA A 340 24.27 19.47 1.18
C ALA A 340 23.84 20.90 1.58
N ALA A 341 24.11 21.89 0.74
CA ALA A 341 23.71 23.27 0.99
C ALA A 341 22.19 23.44 0.88
N ASP A 342 21.55 22.71 -0.03
CA ASP A 342 20.09 22.68 -0.17
C ASP A 342 19.43 22.12 1.09
N LEU A 343 19.96 21.02 1.63
CA LEU A 343 19.49 20.45 2.90
C LEU A 343 19.67 21.43 4.08
N ASP A 344 20.82 22.10 4.17
CA ASP A 344 21.06 23.13 5.18
C ASP A 344 20.09 24.33 5.05
N ALA A 345 19.59 24.58 3.84
CA ALA A 345 18.59 25.60 3.54
C ALA A 345 17.13 25.10 3.66
N GLY A 346 16.92 23.83 4.04
CA GLY A 346 15.59 23.23 4.18
C GLY A 346 14.92 22.84 2.86
N VAL A 347 15.67 22.79 1.76
CA VAL A 347 15.21 22.31 0.45
C VAL A 347 15.33 20.79 0.41
N PRO A 348 14.24 20.04 0.18
CA PRO A 348 14.28 18.59 0.26
C PRO A 348 14.97 17.99 -0.98
N PRO A 349 15.55 16.78 -0.87
CA PRO A 349 16.08 16.05 -2.02
C PRO A 349 15.01 15.87 -3.11
N GLY A 350 15.37 16.12 -4.37
CA GLY A 350 14.47 15.98 -5.52
C GLY A 350 13.48 17.14 -5.72
N ALA A 351 13.62 18.26 -4.99
CA ALA A 351 12.76 19.44 -5.11
C ALA A 351 12.77 20.10 -6.50
N GLY A 352 13.93 20.25 -7.14
CA GLY A 352 14.04 20.88 -8.44
C GLY A 352 13.72 19.91 -9.57
N GLU A 353 12.86 20.32 -10.50
CA GLU A 353 12.45 19.46 -11.64
C GLU A 353 13.61 19.12 -12.58
N ARG A 354 14.62 19.98 -12.61
CA ARG A 354 15.79 19.86 -13.48
C ARG A 354 16.98 19.21 -12.78
N ASP A 355 16.83 18.87 -11.50
CA ASP A 355 17.90 18.29 -10.71
C ASP A 355 18.15 16.84 -11.14
N PRO A 356 19.41 16.41 -11.28
CA PRO A 356 19.73 15.05 -11.71
C PRO A 356 19.01 13.94 -10.91
N LEU A 357 18.93 14.08 -9.58
CA LEU A 357 18.30 13.13 -8.68
C LEU A 357 16.77 13.09 -8.89
N ALA A 358 16.14 14.23 -9.13
CA ALA A 358 14.74 14.29 -9.53
C ALA A 358 14.51 13.62 -10.89
N GLY A 359 15.42 13.80 -11.85
CA GLY A 359 15.39 13.12 -13.14
C GLY A 359 15.48 11.59 -12.99
N PHE A 360 16.41 11.11 -12.15
CA PHE A 360 16.54 9.69 -11.82
C PHE A 360 15.25 9.12 -11.21
N CYS A 361 14.68 9.82 -10.22
CA CYS A 361 13.43 9.40 -9.56
C CYS A 361 12.24 9.40 -10.53
N SER A 362 12.16 10.40 -11.41
CA SER A 362 11.10 10.49 -12.43
C SER A 362 11.16 9.32 -13.42
N ALA A 363 12.38 8.95 -13.86
CA ALA A 363 12.61 7.81 -14.73
C ALA A 363 12.23 6.48 -14.05
N PHE A 364 12.55 6.33 -12.76
CA PHE A 364 12.12 5.18 -11.96
C PHE A 364 10.59 5.06 -11.92
N TRP A 365 9.88 6.15 -11.57
CA TRP A 365 8.42 6.13 -11.47
C TRP A 365 7.74 5.87 -12.82
N ALA A 366 8.29 6.39 -13.92
CA ALA A 366 7.78 6.10 -15.26
C ALA A 366 7.85 4.60 -15.60
N ARG A 367 8.97 3.94 -15.29
CA ARG A 367 9.16 2.49 -15.55
C ARG A 367 8.34 1.60 -14.62
N ALA A 368 8.19 1.99 -13.36
CA ALA A 368 7.41 1.22 -12.40
C ALA A 368 5.92 1.17 -12.75
N HIS A 369 5.42 2.12 -13.55
CA HIS A 369 4.01 2.18 -13.98
C HIS A 369 3.71 1.30 -15.18
N THR A 370 4.69 1.07 -16.04
CA THR A 370 4.54 0.23 -17.24
C THR A 370 4.56 -1.27 -16.94
N GLY A 371 5.04 -1.68 -15.77
CA GLY A 371 5.18 -3.11 -15.39
C GLY A 371 3.91 -3.81 -14.88
N GLY A 372 2.82 -3.09 -14.62
CA GLY A 372 1.59 -3.66 -14.05
C GLY A 372 0.63 -4.34 -15.06
N GLY A 373 1.12 -4.72 -16.24
CA GLY A 373 0.30 -5.19 -17.37
C GLY A 373 0.83 -6.41 -18.13
N ALA A 374 1.90 -7.05 -17.68
CA ALA A 374 2.40 -8.27 -18.33
C ALA A 374 3.10 -9.18 -17.31
N SER A 375 2.35 -10.16 -16.81
CA SER A 375 2.71 -11.59 -16.76
C SER A 375 1.65 -12.38 -16.03
#